data_AF-A0A7S1WYF4-F1
#
_entry.id   AF-A0A7S1WYF4-F1
#
_cell.length_a   1.000
_cell.length_b   1.000
_cell.length_c   1.000
_cell.angle_alpha   90.00
_cell.angle_beta   90.00
_cell.angle_gamma   90.00
#
_symmetry.space_group_name_H-M   'P 1'
#
loop_
_entity.id
_entity.type
_entity.pdbx_description
1 polymer ?
#
loop_
_entity_poly.entity_id
_entity_poly.type
_entity_poly.pdbx_seq_one_letter_code
_entity_poly.pdbx_strand_id
1 'polypeptide(L)'
;MEGLSQLAAAAATYLSERASAVAVLLLATAAFIVVLRNSLRGPPAVAEPKNDPREVGEITLEELRGYTGADVTRPILLAVRGKIFDVSRGRDFYGPGGGYNLFAGHECACALAKMSLQTEDLHGD
;
A
#
# COMPACT_ATOMS: atom_id res chain seq x y z
N MET A 1 23.71 -68.14 21.88
CA MET A 1 24.31 -66.97 21.21
C MET A 1 23.29 -66.15 20.42
N GLU A 2 22.08 -66.66 20.15
CA GLU A 2 21.08 -65.95 19.33
C GLU A 2 20.45 -64.71 20.00
N GLY A 3 20.26 -64.73 21.33
CA GLY A 3 19.63 -63.60 22.04
C GLY A 3 20.43 -62.29 22.01
N LEU A 4 21.77 -62.36 21.98
CA LEU A 4 22.62 -61.16 21.86
C LEU A 4 22.54 -60.54 20.46
N SER A 5 22.40 -61.35 19.42
CA SER A 5 22.22 -60.86 18.04
C SER A 5 20.85 -60.19 17.84
N GLN A 6 19.80 -60.72 18.47
CA GLN A 6 18.46 -60.14 18.43
C GLN A 6 18.37 -58.81 19.18
N LEU A 7 19.05 -58.70 20.34
CA LEU A 7 19.10 -57.45 21.11
C LEU A 7 19.81 -56.33 20.33
N ALA A 8 20.92 -56.67 19.65
CA ALA A 8 21.66 -55.71 18.82
C ALA A 8 20.85 -55.25 17.60
N ALA A 9 20.15 -56.17 16.92
CA ALA A 9 19.28 -55.83 15.80
C ALA A 9 18.11 -54.93 16.23
N ALA A 10 17.48 -55.22 17.38
CA ALA A 10 16.40 -54.39 17.92
C ALA A 10 16.89 -52.97 18.28
N ALA A 11 18.08 -52.85 18.89
CA ALA A 11 18.67 -51.55 19.22
C ALA A 11 19.04 -50.74 17.96
N ALA A 12 19.55 -51.39 16.92
CA ALA A 12 19.88 -50.75 15.65
C ALA A 12 18.64 -50.23 14.91
N THR A 13 17.58 -51.03 14.84
CA THR A 13 16.29 -50.62 14.27
C THR A 13 15.70 -49.46 15.07
N TYR A 14 15.73 -49.55 16.40
CA TYR A 14 15.23 -48.50 17.29
C TYR A 14 16.00 -47.18 17.14
N LEU A 15 17.32 -47.24 17.01
CA LEU A 15 18.17 -46.06 16.80
C LEU A 15 17.91 -45.43 15.42
N SER A 16 17.72 -46.26 14.38
CA SER A 16 17.40 -45.80 13.01
C SER A 16 16.01 -45.17 12.92
N GLU A 17 15.00 -45.75 13.58
CA GLU A 17 13.64 -45.20 13.65
C GLU A 17 13.60 -43.86 14.39
N ARG A 18 14.34 -43.73 15.49
CA ARG A 18 14.43 -42.46 16.22
C ARG A 18 15.24 -41.42 15.46
N ALA A 19 16.28 -41.82 14.74
CA ALA A 19 17.05 -40.93 13.88
C ALA A 19 16.21 -40.38 12.72
N SER A 20 15.37 -41.21 12.09
CA SER A 20 14.46 -40.77 11.03
C SER A 20 13.34 -39.87 11.58
N ALA A 21 12.79 -40.17 12.76
CA ALA A 21 11.81 -39.31 13.42
C ALA A 21 12.38 -37.92 13.76
N VAL A 22 13.63 -37.84 14.25
CA VAL A 22 14.31 -36.56 14.51
C VAL A 22 14.57 -35.82 13.20
N ALA A 23 15.02 -36.49 12.14
CA ALA A 23 15.22 -35.86 10.83
C ALA A 23 13.92 -35.30 10.26
N VAL A 24 12.80 -36.03 10.35
CA VAL A 24 11.48 -35.55 9.93
C VAL A 24 11.02 -34.34 10.74
N LEU A 25 11.25 -34.34 12.07
CA LEU A 25 10.93 -33.19 12.92
C LEU A 25 11.78 -31.96 12.57
N LEU A 26 13.06 -32.14 12.25
CA LEU A 26 13.93 -31.05 11.80
C LEU A 26 13.50 -30.50 10.44
N LEU A 27 13.11 -31.36 9.49
CA LEU A 27 12.60 -30.93 8.20
C LEU A 27 11.24 -30.24 8.33
N ALA A 28 10.34 -30.74 9.18
CA ALA A 28 9.04 -30.14 9.44
C ALA A 28 9.15 -28.77 10.13
N THR A 29 10.06 -28.62 11.10
CA THR A 29 10.32 -27.33 11.75
C THR A 29 10.99 -26.35 10.79
N ALA A 30 11.95 -26.79 9.97
CA ALA A 30 12.54 -25.94 8.93
C ALA A 30 11.51 -25.49 7.89
N ALA A 31 10.66 -26.41 7.42
CA ALA A 31 9.57 -26.09 6.50
C ALA A 31 8.56 -25.12 7.13
N PHE A 32 8.17 -25.36 8.40
CA PHE A 32 7.29 -24.45 9.14
C PHE A 32 7.91 -23.07 9.30
N ILE A 33 9.22 -22.96 9.59
CA ILE A 33 9.93 -21.68 9.67
C ILE A 33 9.95 -21.00 8.29
N VAL A 34 10.15 -21.72 7.19
CA VAL A 34 10.12 -21.16 5.84
C VAL A 34 8.73 -20.64 5.49
N VAL A 35 7.69 -21.43 5.77
CA VAL A 35 6.28 -21.04 5.55
C VAL A 35 5.92 -19.84 6.42
N LEU A 36 6.31 -19.85 7.70
CA LEU A 36 6.07 -18.73 8.61
C LEU A 36 6.80 -17.47 8.14
N ARG A 37 8.06 -17.57 7.71
CA ARG A 37 8.81 -16.44 7.13
C ARG A 37 8.16 -15.93 5.86
N ASN A 38 7.59 -16.81 5.04
CA ASN A 38 6.90 -16.41 3.82
C ASN A 38 5.55 -15.74 4.12
N SER A 39 4.79 -16.24 5.10
CA SER A 39 3.52 -15.64 5.53
C SER A 39 3.70 -14.34 6.30
N LEU A 40 4.86 -14.14 6.95
CA LEU A 40 5.22 -12.88 7.62
C LEU A 40 5.90 -11.88 6.66
N ARG A 41 6.28 -12.28 5.45
CA ARG A 41 6.61 -11.32 4.39
C ARG A 41 5.29 -10.67 3.96
N GLY A 42 5.03 -9.48 4.48
CA GLY A 42 3.99 -8.62 3.94
C GLY A 42 4.18 -8.43 2.42
N PRO A 43 3.15 -8.00 1.69
CA PRO A 43 3.29 -7.65 0.28
C PRO A 43 4.53 -6.78 0.11
N PRO A 44 5.32 -6.97 -0.97
CA PRO A 44 6.44 -6.09 -1.24
C PRO A 44 5.90 -4.67 -1.12
N ALA A 45 6.59 -3.82 -0.36
CA ALA A 45 6.26 -2.41 -0.32
C ALA A 45 6.31 -1.94 -1.77
N VAL A 46 5.15 -1.90 -2.42
CA VAL A 46 4.96 -1.10 -3.61
C VAL A 46 5.34 0.26 -3.08
N ALA A 47 6.53 0.71 -3.44
CA ALA A 47 6.94 2.07 -3.21
C ALA A 47 5.80 2.88 -3.82
N GLU A 48 4.91 3.39 -2.98
CA GLU A 48 3.91 4.33 -3.42
C GLU A 48 4.73 5.37 -4.17
N PRO A 49 4.49 5.57 -5.48
CA PRO A 49 5.26 6.55 -6.21
C PRO A 49 5.05 7.84 -5.44
N LYS A 50 6.12 8.33 -4.79
CA LYS A 50 6.14 9.59 -4.06
C LYS A 50 5.83 10.66 -5.09
N ASN A 51 4.55 10.89 -5.28
CA ASN A 51 4.02 11.87 -6.19
C ASN A 51 3.83 13.10 -5.36
N ASP A 52 4.95 13.81 -5.20
CA ASP A 52 4.87 15.20 -4.81
C ASP A 52 3.94 15.86 -5.85
N PRO A 53 2.76 16.34 -5.43
CA PRO A 53 1.88 17.02 -6.36
C PRO A 53 2.69 18.20 -6.90
N ARG A 54 2.88 18.22 -8.22
CA ARG A 54 3.82 19.16 -8.84
C ARG A 54 3.24 20.55 -8.67
N GLU A 55 4.02 21.45 -8.07
CA GLU A 55 3.66 22.86 -8.01
C GLU A 55 3.66 23.41 -9.43
N VAL A 56 2.46 23.66 -9.99
CA VAL A 56 2.28 24.11 -11.38
C VAL A 56 2.35 25.63 -11.42
N GLY A 57 3.53 26.20 -11.20
CA GLY A 57 3.80 27.65 -11.37
C GLY A 57 2.75 28.59 -10.76
N GLU A 58 2.65 29.80 -11.32
CA GLU A 58 1.63 30.79 -10.97
C GLU A 58 0.48 30.70 -11.99
N ILE A 59 -0.60 29.99 -11.63
CA ILE A 59 -1.88 30.00 -12.37
C ILE A 59 -2.86 30.84 -11.57
N THR A 60 -3.64 31.69 -12.24
CA THR A 60 -4.67 32.51 -11.58
C THR A 60 -5.84 31.65 -11.10
N LEU A 61 -6.55 32.08 -10.06
CA LEU A 61 -7.73 31.35 -9.56
C LEU A 61 -8.83 31.24 -10.63
N GLU A 62 -8.92 32.23 -11.50
CA GLU A 62 -9.84 32.25 -12.64
C GLU A 62 -9.51 31.16 -13.66
N GLU A 63 -8.23 30.99 -13.99
CA GLU A 63 -7.78 29.92 -14.89
C GLU A 63 -7.90 28.54 -14.24
N LEU A 64 -7.69 28.45 -12.92
CA LEU A 64 -7.80 27.21 -12.15
C LEU A 64 -9.17 26.56 -12.30
N ARG A 65 -10.25 27.36 -12.35
CA ARG A 65 -11.64 26.89 -12.53
C ARG A 65 -11.84 26.07 -13.81
N GLY A 66 -10.95 26.19 -14.80
CA GLY A 66 -10.97 25.39 -16.03
C GLY A 66 -10.41 23.97 -15.90
N TYR A 67 -9.83 23.61 -14.75
CA TYR A 67 -9.11 22.36 -14.52
C TYR A 67 -9.84 21.42 -13.53
N THR A 68 -11.13 21.22 -13.76
CA THR A 68 -12.01 20.37 -12.92
C THR A 68 -11.87 18.87 -13.17
N GLY A 69 -11.12 18.46 -14.19
CA GLY A 69 -11.02 17.06 -14.61
C GLY A 69 -12.22 16.54 -15.41
N ALA A 70 -13.15 17.41 -15.83
CA ALA A 70 -14.21 17.06 -16.77
C ALA A 70 -13.65 16.56 -18.11
N ASP A 71 -12.61 17.23 -18.61
CA ASP A 71 -11.84 16.77 -19.75
C ASP A 71 -10.77 15.76 -19.31
N VAL A 72 -10.74 14.58 -19.94
CA VAL A 72 -9.72 13.55 -19.70
C VAL A 72 -8.35 13.98 -20.23
N THR A 73 -8.33 14.85 -21.23
CA THR A 73 -7.10 15.38 -21.85
C THR A 73 -6.43 16.48 -21.03
N ARG A 74 -7.17 17.09 -20.09
CA ARG A 74 -6.65 18.17 -19.25
C ARG A 74 -6.27 17.66 -17.86
N PRO A 75 -5.25 18.25 -17.23
CA PRO A 75 -4.91 17.91 -15.86
C PRO A 75 -6.00 18.39 -14.89
N ILE A 76 -6.05 17.76 -13.73
CA ILE A 76 -6.89 18.17 -12.60
C ILE A 76 -6.01 18.98 -11.67
N LEU A 77 -6.33 20.25 -11.50
CA LEU A 77 -5.55 21.17 -10.67
C LEU A 77 -6.40 21.61 -9.48
N LEU A 78 -5.78 21.81 -8.33
CA LEU A 78 -6.39 22.45 -7.17
C LEU A 78 -5.39 23.37 -6.49
N ALA A 79 -5.88 24.36 -5.73
CA ALA A 79 -5.02 25.26 -4.98
C ALA A 79 -5.08 24.98 -3.48
N VAL A 80 -3.92 24.98 -2.81
CA VAL A 80 -3.82 24.94 -1.34
C VAL A 80 -2.82 26.00 -0.89
N ARG A 81 -3.29 27.00 -0.15
CA ARG A 81 -2.51 28.14 0.37
C ARG A 81 -1.79 28.89 -0.75
N GLY A 82 -2.49 29.14 -1.85
CA GLY A 82 -1.96 29.84 -3.03
C GLY A 82 -0.98 29.02 -3.88
N LYS A 83 -0.78 27.74 -3.55
CA LYS A 83 0.04 26.82 -4.36
C LYS A 83 -0.84 25.91 -5.19
N ILE A 84 -0.53 25.78 -6.48
CA ILE A 84 -1.29 24.96 -7.41
C ILE A 84 -0.70 23.56 -7.48
N PHE A 85 -1.54 22.56 -7.28
CA PHE A 85 -1.17 21.15 -7.24
C PHE A 85 -1.83 20.37 -8.37
N ASP A 86 -1.03 19.65 -9.14
CA ASP A 86 -1.54 18.67 -10.11
C ASP A 86 -1.92 17.36 -9.42
N VAL A 87 -3.23 17.08 -9.38
CA VAL A 87 -3.82 15.88 -8.80
C VAL A 87 -4.41 14.93 -9.84
N SER A 88 -4.00 15.06 -11.12
CA SER A 88 -4.50 14.25 -12.23
C SER A 88 -4.36 12.74 -12.05
N ARG A 89 -3.39 12.30 -11.23
CA ARG A 89 -3.18 10.88 -10.90
C ARG A 89 -4.29 10.32 -10.00
N GLY A 90 -4.93 11.17 -9.21
CA GLY A 90 -6.06 10.84 -8.35
C GLY A 90 -7.40 11.10 -9.02
N ARG A 91 -7.54 10.88 -10.33
CA ARG A 91 -8.77 11.19 -11.07
C ARG A 91 -10.01 10.47 -10.53
N ASP A 92 -9.85 9.29 -9.93
CA ASP A 92 -10.97 8.58 -9.28
C ASP A 92 -11.51 9.34 -8.04
N PHE A 93 -10.69 10.18 -7.42
CA PHE A 93 -11.02 10.96 -6.22
C PHE A 93 -11.46 12.39 -6.55
N TYR A 94 -10.72 13.06 -7.44
CA TYR A 94 -10.90 14.48 -7.77
C TYR A 94 -11.64 14.70 -9.10
N GLY A 95 -11.75 13.67 -9.96
CA GLY A 95 -12.47 13.75 -11.23
C GLY A 95 -13.99 13.66 -11.05
N PRO A 96 -14.76 13.79 -12.14
CA PRO A 96 -16.23 13.75 -12.11
C PRO A 96 -16.76 12.49 -11.42
N GLY A 97 -17.59 12.67 -10.39
CA GLY A 97 -18.16 11.57 -9.59
C GLY A 97 -17.27 11.08 -8.44
N GLY A 98 -16.06 11.63 -8.29
CA GLY A 98 -15.20 11.38 -7.13
C GLY A 98 -15.67 12.13 -5.89
N GLY A 99 -15.40 11.58 -4.70
CA GLY A 99 -15.84 12.16 -3.42
C GLY A 99 -15.20 13.52 -3.09
N TYR A 100 -14.10 13.87 -3.76
CA TYR A 100 -13.37 15.13 -3.62
C TYR A 100 -13.43 15.99 -4.89
N ASN A 101 -14.39 15.73 -5.79
CA ASN A 101 -14.54 16.46 -7.04
C ASN A 101 -14.67 17.97 -6.84
N LEU A 102 -15.35 18.39 -5.77
CA LEU A 102 -15.57 19.80 -5.43
C LEU A 102 -14.27 20.61 -5.25
N PHE A 103 -13.16 19.94 -4.94
CA PHE A 103 -11.84 20.57 -4.80
C PHE A 103 -11.17 20.86 -6.14
N ALA A 104 -11.57 20.17 -7.21
CA ALA A 104 -10.98 20.39 -8.52
C ALA A 104 -11.32 21.79 -9.03
N GLY A 105 -10.30 22.53 -9.44
CA GLY A 105 -10.40 23.89 -9.95
C GLY A 105 -10.61 24.98 -8.89
N HIS A 106 -10.48 24.68 -7.60
CA HIS A 106 -10.75 25.61 -6.51
C HIS A 106 -9.60 25.72 -5.50
N GLU A 107 -9.63 26.79 -4.70
CA GLU A 107 -8.83 26.90 -3.49
C GLU A 107 -9.51 26.09 -2.38
N CYS A 108 -8.76 25.15 -1.81
CA CYS A 108 -9.27 24.18 -0.85
C CYS A 108 -8.61 24.25 0.54
N ALA A 109 -7.68 25.15 0.80
CA ALA A 109 -6.98 25.25 2.09
C ALA A 109 -7.93 25.46 3.26
N CYS A 110 -8.96 26.31 3.11
CA CYS A 110 -9.96 26.51 4.16
C CYS A 110 -10.80 25.25 4.40
N ALA A 111 -11.33 24.65 3.32
CA ALA A 111 -12.06 23.40 3.40
C ALA A 111 -11.23 22.24 4.00
N LEU A 112 -9.95 22.11 3.62
CA LEU A 112 -9.03 21.13 4.17
C LEU A 112 -8.74 21.40 5.66
N ALA A 113 -8.56 22.66 6.06
CA ALA A 113 -8.34 23.04 7.45
C ALA A 113 -9.57 22.76 8.33
N LYS A 114 -10.78 22.98 7.79
CA LYS A 114 -12.05 22.70 8.45
C LYS A 114 -12.50 21.24 8.38
N MET A 115 -11.76 20.40 7.64
CA MET A 115 -12.17 19.02 7.28
C MET A 115 -13.58 18.98 6.68
N SER A 116 -13.90 19.97 5.84
CA SER A 116 -15.20 20.16 5.23
C SER A 116 -15.18 19.81 3.75
N LEU A 117 -16.30 19.28 3.26
CA LEU A 117 -16.56 18.99 1.84
C LEU A 117 -17.65 19.90 1.27
N GLN A 118 -17.86 21.05 1.91
CA GLN A 118 -18.87 22.03 1.52
C GLN A 118 -18.29 23.05 0.54
N THR A 119 -19.10 23.46 -0.43
CA THR A 119 -18.70 24.47 -1.43
C THR A 119 -18.47 25.84 -0.82
N GLU A 120 -19.13 26.12 0.30
CA GLU A 120 -19.03 27.37 1.05
C GLU A 120 -17.65 27.59 1.66
N ASP A 121 -16.91 26.51 1.92
CA ASP A 121 -15.57 26.54 2.50
C ASP A 121 -14.46 26.56 1.42
N LEU A 122 -14.82 26.61 0.13
CA LEU A 122 -13.90 26.69 -1.01
C LEU A 122 -13.52 28.14 -1.32
N HIS A 123 -12.86 28.78 -0.36
CA HIS A 123 -12.35 30.14 -0.50
C HIS A 123 -10.89 30.21 -0.06
N GLY A 124 -10.12 31.03 -0.78
CA GLY A 124 -8.81 31.48 -0.32
C GLY A 124 -8.99 32.74 0.51
N ASP A 125 -8.49 32.72 1.75
CA ASP A 125 -8.39 33.90 2.62
C ASP A 125 -7.17 34.77 2.27
#